data_AF-A0A554M6I4-F1
#
_entry.id   AF-A0A554M6I4-F1
#
_cell.length_a   1.000
_cell.length_b   1.000
_cell.length_c   1.000
_cell.angle_alpha   90.00
_cell.angle_beta   90.00
_cell.angle_gamma   90.00
#
_symmetry.space_group_name_H-M   'P 1'
#
loop_
_entity.id
_entity.type
_entity.pdbx_description
1 polymer ?
#
loop_
_entity_poly.entity_id
_entity_poly.type
_entity_poly.pdbx_seq_one_letter_code
_entity_poly.pdbx_strand_id
1 'polypeptide(L)' 'MSYVVASKIKEVVKKHNMMAAGDLAEAASAFLEAALKAAVKRASDNGRKTVRPCDL' A
#
# COMPACT_ATOMS: atom_id res chain seq x y z
N MET A 1 3.48 11.72 -0.35
CA MET A 1 2.07 11.45 -0.72
C MET A 1 1.55 10.42 0.28
N SER A 2 0.38 10.60 0.89
CA SER A 2 -0.20 9.56 1.76
C SER A 2 -1.19 8.73 0.96
N TYR A 3 -0.96 7.42 0.88
CA TYR A 3 -1.82 6.49 0.12
C TYR A 3 -2.83 5.75 1.00
N VAL A 4 -2.65 5.83 2.32
CA VAL A 4 -3.46 5.09 3.30
C VAL A 4 -3.89 6.01 4.44
N VAL A 5 -5.13 5.84 4.88
CA VAL A 5 -5.68 6.64 5.98
C VAL A 5 -5.30 6.01 7.31
N ALA A 6 -4.61 6.78 8.17
CA ALA A 6 -4.14 6.31 9.46
C ALA A 6 -5.26 5.73 10.35
N SER A 7 -6.49 6.26 10.26
CA SER A 7 -7.64 5.72 10.99
C SER A 7 -7.97 4.28 10.59
N LYS A 8 -7.89 3.94 9.30
CA LYS A 8 -8.15 2.59 8.80
C LYS A 8 -7.06 1.60 9.19
N ILE A 9 -5.81 2.03 9.22
CA ILE A 9 -4.71 1.22 9.75
C ILE A 9 -4.95 0.93 11.24
N LYS A 10 -5.28 1.96 12.02
CA LYS A 10 -5.59 1.81 13.45
C LYS A 10 -6.77 0.87 13.69
N GLU A 11 -7.82 0.94 12.88
CA GLU A 11 -8.96 0.01 12.94
C GLU A 11 -8.52 -1.45 12.71
N VAL A 12 -7.70 -1.73 11.70
CA VAL A 12 -7.23 -3.09 11.38
C VAL A 12 -6.33 -3.63 12.51
N VAL A 13 -5.40 -2.82 13.01
CA VAL A 13 -4.49 -3.23 14.09
C VAL A 13 -5.25 -3.50 15.38
N LYS A 14 -6.22 -2.64 15.73
CA LYS A 14 -7.07 -2.83 16.92
C LYS A 14 -7.95 -4.08 16.84
N LYS A 15 -8.44 -4.46 15.65
CA LYS A 15 -9.21 -5.71 15.46
C LYS A 15 -8.43 -6.96 15.88
N HIS A 16 -7.10 -6.88 15.89
CA HIS A 16 -6.21 -7.96 16.30
C HIS A 16 -5.68 -7.77 17.73
N ASN A 17 -6.34 -6.94 18.56
CA ASN A 17 -5.92 -6.59 19.92
C ASN A 17 -4.49 -6.01 20.02
N MET A 18 -4.02 -5.34 18.96
CA MET A 18 -2.71 -4.70 18.93
C MET A 18 -2.82 -3.18 18.97
N MET A 19 -1.71 -2.50 19.28
CA MET A 19 -1.58 -1.05 19.21
C MET A 19 -0.79 -0.64 17.96
N ALA A 20 -1.24 0.41 17.29
CA ALA A 20 -0.54 0.98 16.14
C ALA A 20 0.46 2.04 16.62
N ALA A 21 1.72 1.91 16.19
CA ALA A 21 2.72 2.96 16.36
C ALA A 21 2.33 4.23 15.57
N GLY A 22 2.83 5.39 16.00
CA GLY A 22 2.47 6.69 15.41
C GLY A 22 2.92 6.84 13.95
N ASP A 23 4.05 6.23 13.61
CA ASP A 23 4.72 6.20 12.31
C ASP A 23 4.23 5.08 11.38
N LEU A 24 3.41 4.15 11.88
CA LEU A 24 2.92 3.00 11.10
C LEU A 24 2.18 3.42 9.82
N ALA A 25 1.46 4.55 9.87
CA ALA A 25 0.74 5.06 8.70
C ALA A 25 1.67 5.54 7.57
N GLU A 26 2.84 6.09 7.93
CA GLU A 26 3.85 6.51 6.96
C GLU A 26 4.54 5.29 6.36
N ALA A 27 4.93 4.32 7.19
CA ALA A 27 5.54 3.07 6.74
C ALA A 27 4.61 2.29 5.80
N ALA A 28 3.32 2.20 6.13
CA ALA A 28 2.32 1.55 5.27
C ALA A 28 2.12 2.30 3.95
N SER A 29 2.16 3.64 3.96
CA SER A 29 2.10 4.45 2.73
C SER A 29 3.29 4.18 1.83
N ALA A 30 4.50 4.15 2.40
CA ALA A 30 5.74 3.87 1.66
C ALA A 30 5.73 2.46 1.05
N PHE A 31 5.25 1.46 1.80
CA PHE A 31 5.10 0.09 1.31
C PHE A 31 4.15 0.02 0.11
N LEU A 32 2.97 0.65 0.21
CA LEU A 32 1.99 0.64 -0.87
C LEU A 32 2.51 1.39 -2.11
N GLU A 33 3.23 2.49 -1.93
CA GLU A 33 3.88 3.21 -3.03
C GLU A 33 4.88 2.32 -3.77
N ALA A 34 5.73 1.59 -3.04
CA ALA A 34 6.69 0.66 -3.62
C ALA A 34 6.00 -0.47 -4.40
N ALA A 35 4.93 -1.05 -3.83
CA ALA A 35 4.13 -2.08 -4.50
C ALA A 35 3.50 -1.55 -5.80
N LEU A 36 2.90 -0.36 -5.77
CA LEU A 36 2.31 0.26 -6.95
C LEU A 36 3.35 0.59 -8.03
N LYS A 37 4.55 1.05 -7.66
CA LYS A 37 5.65 1.28 -8.62
C LYS A 37 6.09 -0.02 -9.28
N ALA A 38 6.20 -1.10 -8.51
CA ALA A 38 6.51 -2.42 -9.06
C ALA A 38 5.41 -2.89 -10.02
N ALA A 39 4.14 -2.68 -9.67
CA ALA A 39 3.00 -3.02 -10.51
C ALA A 39 2.96 -2.24 -11.83
N VAL A 40 3.23 -0.94 -11.78
CA VAL A 40 3.36 -0.09 -12.98
C VAL A 40 4.49 -0.62 -13.87
N LYS A 41 5.63 -0.99 -13.29
CA LYS A 41 6.75 -1.57 -14.04
C LYS A 41 6.34 -2.89 -14.72
N ARG A 42 5.72 -3.83 -13.99
CA ARG A 42 5.25 -5.11 -14.55
C ARG A 42 4.21 -4.91 -15.67
N ALA A 43 3.30 -3.96 -15.50
CA ALA A 43 2.32 -3.65 -16.53
C ALA A 43 2.99 -3.09 -17.79
N SER A 44 3.93 -2.15 -17.61
CA SER A 44 4.71 -1.55 -18.70
C SER A 44 5.58 -2.57 -19.43
N ASP A 45 6.28 -3.45 -18.69
CA ASP A 45 7.13 -4.51 -19.25
C ASP A 45 6.31 -5.48 -20.12
N ASN A 46 5.03 -5.67 -19.79
CA ASN A 46 4.07 -6.45 -20.57
C ASN A 46 3.39 -5.65 -21.70
N GLY A 47 3.87 -4.43 -22.01
CA GLY A 47 3.31 -3.57 -23.05
C GLY A 47 1.92 -3.00 -22.73
N ARG A 48 1.47 -3.08 -21.47
CA ARG A 48 0.16 -2.60 -21.04
C ARG A 48 0.26 -1.24 -20.38
N LYS A 49 -0.71 -0.37 -20.68
CA LYS A 49 -0.91 0.92 -19.98
C LYS A 49 -1.88 0.82 -18.80
N THR A 50 -2.51 -0.35 -18.62
CA THR A 50 -3.46 -0.62 -17.54
C THR A 50 -2.81 -1.58 -16.55
N VAL A 51 -2.58 -1.09 -15.33
CA VAL A 51 -2.18 -1.91 -14.18
C VAL A 51 -3.39 -2.77 -13.77
N ARG A 52 -3.16 -4.06 -13.59
CA ARG A 52 -4.17 -5.04 -13.19
C ARG A 52 -3.86 -5.59 -11.80
N PRO A 53 -4.81 -6.26 -11.13
CA PRO A 53 -4.56 -6.88 -9.83
C PRO A 53 -3.39 -7.87 -9.85
N CYS A 54 -3.16 -8.56 -10.97
CA CYS A 54 -2.03 -9.49 -11.12
C CYS A 54 -0.66 -8.80 -11.23
N ASP A 55 -0.62 -7.48 -11.38
CA ASP A 55 0.62 -6.71 -11.39
C ASP A 55 1.05 -6.28 -9.99
N LEU A 56 0.16 -6.30 -8.98
CA LEU A 56 0.48 -5.86 -7.63
C LEU A 56 1.49 -6.81 -6.96
#